data_AF-A0A357NCZ3-F1
#
_entry.id   AF-A0A357NCZ3-F1
#
_cell.length_a   1.000
_cell.length_b   1.000
_cell.length_c   1.000
_cell.angle_alpha   90.00
_cell.angle_beta   90.00
_cell.angle_gamma   90.00
#
_symmetry.space_group_name_H-M   'P 1'
#
loop_
_entity.id
_entity.type
_entity.pdbx_description
1 polymer ?
#
loop_
_entity_poly.entity_id
_entity_poly.type
_entity_poly.pdbx_seq_one_letter_code
_entity_poly.pdbx_strand_id
1 'polypeptide(L)'
;MSNAFTAFISTLNIDPRDLRVLSAARIESVSVDAGHKVWQVTMLTDEPVPETSVRVLREELCRLYDLDNVEFLINCRPQYASLADYLTEGWERIISRVVEQAPTLQGWLRKARPNIINDTCLQIEMNNCLAVDIARQKNCAQYFSGIIEAELGYTVQIQLVAGEFAE
;
A
#
# COMPACT_ATOMS: atom_id res chain seq x y z
N MET A 1 27.16 11.62 -6.68
CA MET A 1 26.68 12.98 -7.00
C MET A 1 25.34 13.13 -6.33
N SER A 2 25.20 14.05 -5.37
CA SER A 2 23.89 14.37 -4.79
C SER A 2 23.10 15.14 -5.84
N ASN A 3 21.95 14.62 -6.27
CA ASN A 3 21.06 15.33 -7.18
C ASN A 3 20.43 16.52 -6.43
N ALA A 4 20.29 17.68 -7.10
CA ALA A 4 19.68 18.88 -6.51
C ALA A 4 18.30 18.61 -5.90
N PHE A 5 17.57 17.64 -6.46
CA PHE A 5 16.30 17.15 -5.94
C PHE A 5 16.42 16.49 -4.56
N THR A 6 17.44 15.66 -4.31
CA THR A 6 17.68 15.02 -3.01
C THR A 6 18.03 16.06 -1.95
N ALA A 7 18.83 17.07 -2.31
CA ALA A 7 19.14 18.18 -1.43
C ALA A 7 17.87 18.99 -1.08
N PHE A 8 17.00 19.25 -2.06
CA PHE A 8 15.71 19.89 -1.83
C PHE A 8 14.81 19.07 -0.91
N ILE A 9 14.61 17.77 -1.16
CA ILE A 9 13.72 16.94 -0.32
C ILE A 9 14.23 16.92 1.13
N SER A 10 15.55 16.90 1.35
CA SER A 10 16.13 16.87 2.69
C SER A 10 15.80 18.09 3.57
N THR A 11 15.32 19.19 2.99
CA THR A 11 14.89 20.38 3.74
C THR A 11 13.41 20.35 4.12
N LEU A 12 12.64 19.37 3.62
CA LEU A 12 11.21 19.27 3.84
C LEU A 12 10.91 18.66 5.21
N ASN A 13 9.86 19.16 5.86
CA ASN A 13 9.34 18.59 7.11
C ASN A 13 8.43 17.38 6.81
N ILE A 14 9.04 16.30 6.35
CA ILE A 14 8.38 15.03 5.98
C ILE A 14 8.90 13.93 6.91
N ASP A 15 8.08 12.90 7.15
CA ASP A 15 8.52 11.73 7.92
C ASP A 15 9.81 11.13 7.31
N PRO A 16 10.83 10.78 8.13
CA PRO A 16 12.10 10.26 7.62
C PRO A 16 11.96 9.00 6.74
N ARG A 17 10.95 8.17 6.97
CA ARG A 17 10.64 7.01 6.12
C ARG A 17 10.25 7.48 4.72
N ASP A 18 9.28 8.39 4.63
CA ASP A 18 8.76 8.89 3.36
C ASP A 18 9.83 9.68 2.60
N LEU A 19 10.66 10.43 3.32
CA LEU A 19 11.81 11.14 2.77
C LEU A 19 12.80 10.18 2.10
N ARG A 20 13.07 9.02 2.72
CA ARG A 20 13.92 7.97 2.14
C ARG A 20 13.31 7.43 0.84
N VAL A 21 12.01 7.15 0.83
CA VAL A 21 11.30 6.65 -0.36
C VAL A 21 11.33 7.67 -1.49
N LEU A 22 10.97 8.93 -1.20
CA LEU A 22 10.99 10.03 -2.16
C LEU A 22 12.40 10.34 -2.69
N SER A 23 13.42 10.22 -1.86
CA SER A 23 14.82 10.40 -2.26
C SER A 23 15.35 9.29 -3.17
N ALA A 24 14.81 8.08 -3.03
CA ALA A 24 15.12 6.93 -3.89
C ALA A 24 14.25 6.87 -5.15
N ALA A 25 13.20 7.70 -5.23
CA ALA A 25 12.26 7.71 -6.33
C ALA A 25 12.92 8.08 -7.66
N ARG A 26 12.48 7.41 -8.73
CA ARG A 26 12.89 7.72 -10.10
C ARG A 26 11.82 8.57 -10.76
N ILE A 27 12.17 9.79 -11.17
CA ILE A 27 11.30 10.60 -12.02
C ILE A 27 11.23 9.96 -13.41
N GLU A 28 10.03 9.59 -13.85
CA GLU A 28 9.80 8.98 -15.17
C GLU A 28 9.53 10.03 -16.25
N SER A 29 8.75 11.05 -15.91
CA SER A 29 8.44 12.16 -16.82
C SER A 29 8.04 13.42 -16.05
N VAL A 30 8.23 14.56 -16.69
CA VAL A 30 7.73 15.87 -16.23
C VAL A 30 7.05 16.53 -17.42
N SER A 31 5.75 16.81 -17.28
CA SER A 31 4.98 17.62 -18.22
C SER A 31 4.79 19.01 -17.65
N VAL A 32 4.96 20.03 -18.49
CA VAL A 32 4.89 21.44 -18.08
C VAL A 32 3.85 22.16 -18.92
N ASP A 33 2.82 22.67 -18.26
CA ASP A 33 1.88 23.64 -18.82
C ASP A 33 2.27 25.04 -18.34
N ALA A 34 3.07 25.73 -19.15
CA ALA A 34 3.53 27.07 -18.84
C ALA A 34 2.41 28.12 -18.86
N GLY A 35 1.33 27.88 -19.63
CA GLY A 35 0.19 28.80 -19.72
C GLY A 35 -0.61 28.86 -18.42
N HIS A 36 -0.72 27.72 -17.74
CA HIS A 36 -1.42 27.59 -16.46
C HIS A 36 -0.48 27.46 -15.26
N LYS A 37 0.84 27.58 -15.45
CA LYS A 37 1.85 27.35 -14.42
C LYS A 37 1.65 26.02 -13.66
N VAL A 38 1.29 24.96 -14.38
CA VAL A 38 1.06 23.62 -13.80
C VAL A 38 2.15 22.67 -14.24
N TRP A 39 2.72 21.95 -13.28
CA TRP A 39 3.59 20.81 -13.57
C TRP A 39 2.89 19.51 -13.22
N GLN A 40 3.12 18.48 -14.03
CA GLN A 40 2.74 17.12 -13.73
C GLN A 40 3.99 16.25 -13.72
N VAL A 41 4.30 15.70 -12.55
CA VAL A 41 5.50 14.89 -12.31
C VAL A 41 5.08 13.45 -12.10
N THR A 42 5.52 12.56 -12.99
CA THR A 42 5.32 11.11 -12.84
C THR A 42 6.56 10.51 -12.20
N MET A 43 6.38 9.82 -11.08
CA MET A 43 7.46 9.23 -10.30
C MET A 43 7.22 7.74 -10.12
N LEU A 44 8.32 6.98 -10.07
CA LEU A 44 8.33 5.58 -9.70
C LEU A 44 9.04 5.40 -8.36
N THR A 45 8.35 4.84 -7.38
CA THR A 45 8.87 4.53 -6.04
C THR A 45 8.88 3.02 -5.80
N ASP A 46 9.69 2.55 -4.84
CA ASP A 46 9.70 1.14 -4.43
C ASP A 46 8.74 0.86 -3.26
N GLU A 47 8.23 1.90 -2.60
CA GLU A 47 7.22 1.84 -1.55
C GLU A 47 6.15 2.92 -1.81
N PRO A 48 4.90 2.72 -1.33
CA PRO A 48 3.87 3.75 -1.39
C PRO A 48 4.25 4.96 -0.53
N VAL A 49 3.91 6.16 -1.00
CA VAL A 49 4.14 7.43 -0.28
C VAL A 49 2.80 7.99 0.18
N PRO A 50 2.61 8.26 1.48
CA PRO A 50 1.39 8.89 1.99
C PRO A 50 1.08 10.24 1.34
N GLU A 51 -0.19 10.52 1.02
CA GLU A 51 -0.60 11.79 0.40
C GLU A 51 -0.24 13.02 1.25
N THR A 52 -0.15 12.88 2.56
CA THR A 52 0.30 13.98 3.44
C THR A 52 1.70 14.46 3.09
N SER A 53 2.60 13.52 2.78
CA SER A 53 3.99 13.78 2.42
C SER A 53 4.12 14.28 0.98
N VAL A 54 3.29 13.74 0.06
CA VAL A 54 3.17 14.24 -1.32
C VAL A 54 2.66 15.68 -1.35
N ARG A 55 1.69 16.02 -0.48
CA ARG A 55 1.17 17.38 -0.36
C ARG A 55 2.23 18.37 0.09
N VAL A 56 3.06 18.03 1.08
CA VAL A 56 4.17 18.89 1.52
C VAL A 56 5.15 19.16 0.36
N LEU A 57 5.50 18.11 -0.40
CA LEU A 57 6.36 18.24 -1.57
C LEU A 57 5.74 19.16 -2.65
N ARG A 58 4.44 18.99 -2.92
CA ARG A 58 3.66 19.82 -3.85
C ARG A 58 3.68 21.28 -3.46
N GLU A 59 3.32 21.59 -2.21
CA GLU A 59 3.25 22.96 -1.70
C GLU A 59 4.61 23.67 -1.78
N GLU A 60 5.69 22.98 -1.43
CA GLU A 60 7.03 23.55 -1.46
C GLU A 60 7.56 23.79 -2.88
N LEU A 61 7.24 22.91 -3.84
CA LEU A 61 7.57 23.17 -5.25
C LEU A 61 6.75 24.33 -5.83
N CYS A 62 5.45 24.40 -5.53
CA CYS A 62 4.64 25.54 -5.94
C CYS A 62 5.23 26.86 -5.43
N ARG A 63 5.64 26.89 -4.16
CA ARG A 63 6.26 28.07 -3.54
C ARG A 63 7.60 28.44 -4.16
N LEU A 64 8.48 27.47 -4.43
CA LEU A 64 9.83 27.73 -4.94
C LEU A 64 9.85 28.20 -6.40
N TYR A 65 8.91 27.70 -7.21
CA TYR A 65 8.88 27.94 -8.65
C TYR A 65 7.75 28.85 -9.11
N ASP A 66 6.99 29.45 -8.18
CA ASP A 66 5.82 30.30 -8.45
C ASP A 66 4.80 29.60 -9.37
N LEU A 67 4.49 28.34 -9.04
CA LEU A 67 3.54 27.51 -9.79
C LEU A 67 2.15 27.56 -9.14
N ASP A 68 1.12 27.47 -9.97
CA ASP A 68 -0.27 27.40 -9.49
C ASP A 68 -0.57 26.00 -8.93
N ASN A 69 0.01 24.95 -9.53
CA ASN A 69 -0.13 23.58 -9.05
C ASN A 69 1.02 22.66 -9.48
N VAL A 70 1.25 21.61 -8.69
CA VAL A 70 2.08 20.46 -9.06
C VAL A 70 1.30 19.17 -8.82
N GLU A 71 0.98 18.45 -9.89
CA GLU A 71 0.36 17.13 -9.81
C GLU A 71 1.44 16.05 -9.76
N PHE A 72 1.32 15.15 -8.78
CA PHE A 72 2.20 14.00 -8.63
C PHE A 72 1.45 12.73 -8.99
N LEU A 73 1.91 12.03 -10.03
CA LEU A 73 1.49 10.68 -10.36
C LEU A 73 2.56 9.71 -9.86
N ILE A 74 2.37 9.16 -8.66
CA ILE A 74 3.34 8.25 -8.05
C ILE A 74 2.93 6.81 -8.35
N ASN A 75 3.66 6.19 -9.26
CA ASN A 75 3.61 4.76 -9.49
C ASN A 75 4.48 4.08 -8.44
N CYS A 76 3.96 3.07 -7.74
CA CYS A 76 4.78 2.20 -6.92
C CYS A 76 5.15 0.99 -7.76
N ARG A 77 6.44 0.63 -7.83
CA ARG A 77 6.81 -0.70 -8.32
C ARG A 77 6.14 -1.69 -7.40
N PRO A 78 5.42 -2.68 -7.95
CA PRO A 78 4.93 -3.74 -7.11
C PRO A 78 6.18 -4.45 -6.56
N GLN A 79 6.37 -4.40 -5.24
CA GLN A 79 7.46 -5.07 -4.54
C GLN A 79 7.45 -6.59 -4.83
N TYR A 80 6.29 -7.09 -5.24
CA TYR A 80 6.00 -8.47 -5.54
C TYR A 80 5.48 -8.58 -6.97
N ALA A 81 6.01 -9.53 -7.75
CA ALA A 81 5.54 -9.72 -9.13
C ALA A 81 4.09 -10.21 -9.19
N SER A 82 3.61 -10.85 -8.12
CA SER A 82 2.25 -11.39 -8.02
C SER A 82 1.72 -11.34 -6.58
N LEU A 83 0.40 -11.50 -6.43
CA LEU A 83 -0.24 -11.74 -5.13
C LEU A 83 0.33 -12.99 -4.45
N ALA A 84 0.75 -14.00 -5.21
CA ALA A 84 1.32 -15.22 -4.68
C ALA A 84 2.67 -14.99 -3.99
N ASP A 85 3.55 -14.22 -4.61
CA ASP A 85 4.84 -13.87 -4.01
C ASP A 85 4.62 -13.04 -2.73
N TYR A 86 3.68 -12.09 -2.80
CA TYR A 86 3.31 -11.26 -1.65
C TYR A 86 2.84 -12.08 -0.46
N LEU A 87 1.90 -13.00 -0.68
CA LEU A 87 1.35 -13.82 0.40
C LEU A 87 2.38 -14.82 0.92
N THR A 88 3.25 -15.37 0.08
CA THR A 88 4.29 -16.31 0.50
C THR A 88 5.25 -15.69 1.51
N GLU A 89 5.66 -14.44 1.29
CA GLU A 89 6.59 -13.73 2.18
C GLU A 89 5.88 -12.97 3.31
N GLY A 90 4.65 -12.51 3.06
CA GLY A 90 3.95 -11.53 3.88
C GLY A 90 2.83 -12.08 4.75
N TRP A 91 2.43 -13.36 4.62
CA TRP A 91 1.20 -13.85 5.27
C TRP A 91 1.15 -13.62 6.78
N GLU A 92 2.18 -14.01 7.52
CA GLU A 92 2.23 -13.84 8.99
C GLU A 92 2.17 -12.36 9.42
N ARG A 93 2.76 -11.47 8.62
CA ARG A 93 2.68 -10.02 8.84
C ARG A 93 1.25 -9.52 8.64
N ILE A 94 0.58 -9.96 7.57
CA ILE A 94 -0.81 -9.61 7.29
C ILE A 94 -1.71 -10.10 8.43
N ILE A 95 -1.57 -11.37 8.85
CA ILE A 95 -2.31 -11.94 9.99
C ILE A 95 -2.12 -11.07 11.23
N SER A 96 -0.89 -10.70 11.55
CA SER A 96 -0.59 -9.88 12.73
C SER A 96 -1.33 -8.53 12.70
N ARG A 97 -1.30 -7.84 11.55
CA ARG A 97 -2.01 -6.56 11.35
C ARG A 97 -3.53 -6.71 11.43
N VAL A 98 -4.09 -7.80 10.89
CA VAL A 98 -5.54 -8.07 11.01
C VAL A 98 -5.93 -8.37 12.46
N VAL A 99 -5.08 -9.09 13.21
CA VAL A 99 -5.32 -9.40 14.63
C VAL A 99 -5.35 -8.14 15.50
N GLU A 100 -4.53 -7.13 15.18
CA GLU A 100 -4.60 -5.83 15.88
C GLU A 100 -5.97 -5.17 15.71
N GLN A 101 -6.60 -5.32 14.54
CA GLN A 101 -7.94 -4.77 14.26
C GLN A 101 -9.08 -5.66 14.81
N ALA A 102 -8.87 -6.97 14.88
CA ALA A 102 -9.86 -7.92 15.37
C ALA A 102 -9.26 -8.97 16.34
N PRO A 103 -8.87 -8.59 17.56
CA PRO A 103 -8.15 -9.47 18.49
C PRO A 103 -8.89 -10.77 18.84
N THR A 104 -10.22 -10.73 18.85
CA THR A 104 -11.08 -11.90 19.12
C THR A 104 -10.89 -13.04 18.12
N LEU A 105 -10.36 -12.76 16.92
CA LEU A 105 -10.14 -13.75 15.86
C LEU A 105 -8.74 -14.38 15.91
N GLN A 106 -7.84 -13.95 16.82
CA GLN A 106 -6.43 -14.34 16.84
C GLN A 106 -6.21 -15.85 16.76
N GLY A 107 -6.96 -16.64 17.55
CA GLY A 107 -6.82 -18.10 17.58
C GLY A 107 -7.17 -18.77 16.25
N TRP A 108 -8.12 -18.21 15.50
CA TRP A 108 -8.55 -18.74 14.20
C TRP A 108 -7.66 -18.24 13.06
N LEU A 109 -7.31 -16.95 13.06
CA LEU A 109 -6.49 -16.34 12.01
C LEU A 109 -5.07 -16.92 11.96
N ARG A 110 -4.48 -17.27 13.11
CA ARG A 110 -3.17 -17.95 13.15
C ARG A 110 -3.16 -19.33 12.49
N LYS A 111 -4.32 -19.94 12.28
CA LYS A 111 -4.46 -21.22 11.58
C LYS A 111 -5.00 -21.05 10.16
N ALA A 112 -5.35 -19.83 9.77
CA ALA A 112 -5.97 -19.57 8.48
C ALA A 112 -4.95 -19.76 7.36
N ARG A 113 -5.42 -20.29 6.23
CA ARG A 113 -4.59 -20.54 5.05
C ARG A 113 -5.06 -19.66 3.89
N PRO A 114 -4.14 -18.95 3.21
CA PRO A 114 -4.47 -18.26 1.98
C PRO A 114 -4.55 -19.27 0.84
N ASN A 115 -5.58 -19.14 0.02
CA ASN A 115 -5.76 -19.89 -1.23
C ASN A 115 -6.11 -18.90 -2.34
N ILE A 116 -5.23 -18.77 -3.33
CA ILE A 116 -5.38 -17.80 -4.41
C ILE A 116 -6.28 -18.41 -5.47
N ILE A 117 -7.45 -17.82 -5.69
CA ILE A 117 -8.36 -18.25 -6.76
C ILE A 117 -7.93 -17.63 -8.09
N ASN A 118 -7.50 -16.36 -8.05
CA ASN A 118 -6.87 -15.62 -9.15
C ASN A 118 -6.21 -14.33 -8.59
N ASP A 119 -5.59 -13.53 -9.47
CA ASP A 119 -4.85 -12.32 -9.08
C ASP A 119 -5.67 -11.26 -8.33
N THR A 120 -7.00 -11.30 -8.45
CA THR A 120 -7.91 -10.34 -7.81
C THR A 120 -8.80 -10.95 -6.73
N CYS A 121 -8.66 -12.25 -6.46
CA CYS A 121 -9.53 -12.98 -5.54
C CYS A 121 -8.73 -13.93 -4.64
N LEU A 122 -8.74 -13.63 -3.34
CA LEU A 122 -8.10 -14.43 -2.30
C LEU A 122 -9.17 -15.11 -1.45
N GLN A 123 -9.13 -16.44 -1.41
CA GLN A 123 -9.88 -17.23 -0.44
C GLN A 123 -9.03 -17.42 0.82
N ILE A 124 -9.62 -17.16 1.99
CA ILE A 124 -9.00 -17.40 3.28
C ILE A 124 -9.78 -18.52 3.96
N GLU A 125 -9.11 -19.66 4.11
CA GLU A 125 -9.66 -20.85 4.72
C GLU A 125 -9.47 -20.79 6.24
N MET A 126 -10.59 -20.79 6.96
CA MET A 126 -10.64 -20.78 8.41
C MET A 126 -11.01 -22.17 8.94
N ASN A 127 -10.67 -22.43 10.20
CA ASN A 127 -10.76 -23.77 10.79
C ASN A 127 -12.17 -24.37 10.95
N ASN A 128 -13.22 -23.54 10.97
CA ASN A 128 -14.61 -24.01 11.05
C ASN A 128 -15.60 -22.90 10.64
N CYS A 129 -16.88 -23.27 10.46
CA CYS A 129 -17.94 -22.33 10.09
C CYS A 129 -18.17 -21.21 11.11
N LEU A 130 -18.05 -21.51 12.41
CA LEU A 130 -18.22 -20.51 13.47
C LEU A 130 -17.18 -19.38 13.35
N ALA A 131 -15.93 -19.74 13.05
CA ALA A 131 -14.85 -18.79 12.85
C ALA A 131 -15.14 -17.87 11.65
N VAL A 132 -15.66 -18.43 10.54
CA VAL A 132 -16.06 -17.67 9.35
C VAL A 132 -17.19 -16.68 9.68
N ASP A 133 -18.21 -17.13 10.42
CA ASP A 133 -19.35 -16.29 10.77
C ASP A 133 -18.93 -15.10 11.64
N ILE A 134 -18.09 -15.35 12.64
CA ILE A 134 -17.57 -14.28 13.50
C ILE A 134 -16.63 -13.35 12.70
N ALA A 135 -15.80 -13.89 11.81
CA ALA A 135 -14.94 -13.07 10.96
C ALA A 135 -15.73 -12.16 10.02
N ARG A 136 -16.85 -12.65 9.46
CA ARG A 136 -17.79 -11.83 8.66
C ARG A 136 -18.43 -10.72 9.49
N GLN A 137 -18.91 -11.03 10.69
CA GLN A 137 -19.48 -10.02 11.60
C GLN A 137 -18.48 -8.92 11.99
N LYS A 138 -17.18 -9.25 12.02
CA LYS A 138 -16.09 -8.33 12.33
C LYS A 138 -15.50 -7.62 11.12
N ASN A 139 -16.10 -7.74 9.93
CA ASN A 139 -15.57 -7.14 8.70
C ASN A 139 -14.11 -7.53 8.40
N CYS A 140 -13.74 -8.78 8.71
CA CYS A 140 -12.36 -9.24 8.59
C CYS A 140 -11.86 -9.20 7.13
N ALA A 141 -12.75 -9.49 6.18
CA ALA A 141 -12.46 -9.38 4.75
C ALA A 141 -11.98 -7.99 4.35
N GLN A 142 -12.59 -6.93 4.89
CA GLN A 142 -12.23 -5.55 4.61
C GLN A 142 -10.84 -5.20 5.19
N TYR A 143 -10.47 -5.74 6.34
CA TYR A 143 -9.12 -5.54 6.90
C TYR A 143 -8.04 -6.17 6.02
N PHE A 144 -8.25 -7.41 5.57
CA PHE A 144 -7.33 -8.06 4.61
C PHE A 144 -7.22 -7.25 3.32
N SER A 145 -8.36 -6.90 2.71
CA SER A 145 -8.38 -6.13 1.46
C SER A 145 -7.64 -4.80 1.62
N GLY A 146 -7.90 -4.05 2.69
CA GLY A 146 -7.26 -2.74 2.91
C GLY A 146 -5.76 -2.84 3.18
N ILE A 147 -5.29 -3.91 3.84
CA ILE A 147 -3.86 -4.15 4.03
C ILE A 147 -3.18 -4.47 2.70
N ILE A 148 -3.77 -5.38 1.91
CA ILE A 148 -3.23 -5.79 0.61
C ILE A 148 -3.24 -4.59 -0.35
N GLU A 149 -4.32 -3.82 -0.40
CA GLU A 149 -4.45 -2.64 -1.23
C GLU A 149 -3.44 -1.55 -0.86
N ALA A 150 -3.22 -1.33 0.43
CA ALA A 150 -2.21 -0.37 0.88
C ALA A 150 -0.78 -0.79 0.51
N GLU A 151 -0.49 -2.09 0.38
CA GLU A 151 0.85 -2.60 0.07
C GLU A 151 1.07 -2.86 -1.43
N LEU A 152 0.03 -3.27 -2.18
CA LEU A 152 0.12 -3.62 -3.59
C LEU A 152 -0.51 -2.58 -4.54
N GLY A 153 -1.28 -1.62 -4.01
CA GLY A 153 -1.90 -0.54 -4.80
C GLY A 153 -3.16 -0.94 -5.57
N TYR A 154 -3.71 -2.13 -5.34
CA TYR A 154 -4.97 -2.58 -5.93
C TYR A 154 -5.83 -3.39 -4.95
N THR A 155 -7.14 -3.33 -5.14
CA THR A 155 -8.11 -4.04 -4.30
C THR A 155 -8.14 -5.53 -4.63
N VAL A 156 -8.13 -6.39 -3.61
CA VAL A 156 -8.31 -7.85 -3.73
C VAL A 156 -9.61 -8.27 -3.07
N GLN A 157 -10.46 -8.98 -3.80
CA GLN A 157 -11.68 -9.56 -3.26
C GLN A 157 -11.33 -10.68 -2.28
N ILE A 158 -11.78 -10.55 -1.03
CA ILE A 158 -11.54 -11.54 0.02
C ILE A 158 -12.77 -12.42 0.22
N GLN A 159 -12.59 -13.74 0.10
CA GLN A 159 -13.61 -14.75 0.38
C GLN A 159 -13.24 -15.53 1.65
N LEU A 160 -14.11 -15.50 2.65
CA LEU A 160 -13.93 -16.28 3.88
C LEU A 160 -14.72 -17.59 3.77
N VAL A 161 -14.02 -18.72 3.90
CA VAL A 161 -14.60 -20.07 3.83
C VAL A 161 -14.12 -20.95 4.97
N ALA A 162 -14.90 -21.96 5.31
CA ALA A 162 -14.45 -23.00 6.24
C ALA A 162 -13.63 -24.02 5.45
N GLY A 163 -12.39 -24.28 5.87
CA GLY A 163 -11.55 -25.32 5.30
C GLY A 163 -11.74 -26.66 6.02
N GLU A 164 -11.32 -27.74 5.37
CA GLU A 164 -11.22 -29.05 5.99
C GLU A 164 -9.87 -29.17 6.68
N PHE A 165 -9.83 -28.87 7.98
CA PHE A 165 -8.63 -29.09 8.80
C PHE A 165 -8.74 -30.52 9.35
N ALA A 166 -7.90 -31.42 8.84
CA ALA A 166 -7.72 -32.73 9.47
C ALA A 166 -7.27 -32.51 10.92
N GLU A 167 -7.99 -33.11 11.87
CA GLU A 167 -7.67 -33.08 13.31
C GLU A 167 -6.33 -33.76 13.62
#